data_AF-A0A963CVL1-F1
#
_entry.id   AF-A0A963CVL1-F1
#
_cell.length_a   1.000
_cell.length_b   1.000
_cell.length_c   1.000
_cell.angle_alpha   90.00
_cell.angle_beta   90.00
_cell.angle_gamma   90.00
#
_symmetry.space_group_name_H-M   'P 1'
#
loop_
_entity.id
_entity.type
_entity.pdbx_description
1 polymer ?
#
loop_
_entity_poly.entity_id
_entity_poly.type
_entity_poly.pdbx_seq_one_letter_code
_entity_poly.pdbx_strand_id
1 'polypeptide(L)'
;MASSNNWLLVGVVIALLVGAIVFGQLGGDGDSRLRRDGVAASGRVVEARQTGSWVNNNPVVELSLDVDSGGKRYRAALSTMVPQVNLAAVQPGATLRLRVDPKDPQHLVLDEPWAR
;
A
#
# COMPACT_ATOMS: atom_id res chain seq x y z
N MET A 1 1.44 5.83 46.23
CA MET A 1 2.23 5.22 45.14
C MET A 1 1.34 5.11 43.92
N ALA A 2 1.37 6.09 43.01
CA ALA A 2 0.64 6.02 41.74
C ALA A 2 1.60 5.42 40.71
N SER A 3 1.35 4.19 40.25
CA SER A 3 2.09 3.63 39.12
C SER A 3 1.65 4.36 37.86
N SER A 4 2.55 5.14 37.28
CA SER A 4 2.37 5.77 35.96
C SER A 4 2.25 4.68 34.90
N ASN A 5 1.10 4.61 34.23
CA ASN A 5 0.77 3.57 33.26
C ASN A 5 1.40 3.89 31.89
N ASN A 6 2.67 3.50 31.71
CA ASN A 6 3.48 3.77 30.51
C ASN A 6 3.03 3.03 29.23
N TRP A 7 1.93 2.26 29.29
CA TRP A 7 1.43 1.44 28.17
C TRP A 7 0.87 2.29 27.01
N LEU A 8 0.39 3.50 27.30
CA LEU A 8 -0.09 4.42 26.26
C LEU A 8 1.05 4.96 25.38
N LEU A 9 2.24 5.17 25.94
CA LEU A 9 3.41 5.64 25.19
C LEU A 9 3.99 4.53 24.30
N VAL A 10 3.99 3.28 24.77
CA VAL A 10 4.45 2.12 23.99
C VAL A 10 3.54 1.87 22.78
N GLY A 11 2.22 1.98 22.95
CA GLY A 11 1.26 1.82 21.85
C GLY A 11 1.41 2.88 20.75
N VAL A 12 1.64 4.13 21.13
CA VAL A 12 1.82 5.24 20.17
C VAL A 12 3.15 5.13 19.41
N VAL A 13 4.24 4.72 20.07
CA VAL A 13 5.54 4.54 19.40
C VAL A 13 5.50 3.38 18.41
N ILE A 14 4.80 2.27 18.72
CA ILE A 14 4.63 1.16 17.78
C ILE A 14 3.79 1.59 16.57
N ALA A 15 2.69 2.32 16.78
CA ALA A 15 1.87 2.82 15.70
C ALA A 15 2.63 3.80 14.77
N LEU A 16 3.50 4.65 15.34
CA LEU A 16 4.33 5.58 14.57
C LEU A 16 5.46 4.87 13.81
N LEU A 17 6.07 3.83 14.38
CA LEU A 17 7.11 3.04 13.70
C LEU A 17 6.53 2.16 12.57
N VAL A 18 5.35 1.57 12.77
CA VAL A 18 4.63 0.87 11.70
C VAL A 18 4.20 1.85 10.61
N GLY A 19 3.67 3.02 11.01
CA GLY A 19 3.32 4.09 10.09
C GLY A 19 4.50 4.54 9.23
N ALA A 20 5.69 4.73 9.79
CA ALA A 20 6.90 5.17 9.08
C ALA A 20 7.49 4.10 8.14
N ILE A 21 7.44 2.81 8.50
CA ILE A 21 7.86 1.71 7.63
C ILE A 21 6.92 1.57 6.42
N VAL A 22 5.61 1.78 6.63
CA VAL A 22 4.62 1.80 5.54
C VAL A 22 4.71 3.11 4.72
N PHE A 23 5.07 4.24 5.34
CA PHE A 23 5.23 5.54 4.65
C PHE A 23 6.46 5.59 3.73
N GLY A 24 7.52 4.83 4.02
CA GLY A 24 8.75 4.80 3.22
C GLY A 24 8.60 4.23 1.80
N GLN A 25 7.45 3.65 1.47
CA GLN A 25 7.14 3.14 0.12
C GLN A 25 6.48 4.17 -0.79
N LEU A 26 6.25 5.40 -0.34
CA LEU A 26 5.70 6.47 -1.17
C LEU A 26 6.78 7.11 -2.07
N GLY A 27 7.13 6.40 -3.14
CA GLY A 27 7.53 6.99 -4.43
C GLY A 27 8.89 7.70 -4.50
N GLY A 28 9.89 7.01 -5.04
CA GLY A 28 11.12 7.63 -5.54
C GLY A 28 12.11 6.60 -6.08
N ASP A 29 12.28 6.56 -7.40
CA ASP A 29 13.25 5.76 -8.19
C ASP A 29 13.12 4.23 -8.25
N GLY A 30 12.56 3.57 -7.23
CA GLY A 30 12.33 2.11 -7.22
C GLY A 30 11.22 1.65 -8.19
N ASP A 31 10.12 2.41 -8.23
CA ASP A 31 8.89 2.06 -8.94
C ASP A 31 9.08 1.93 -10.45
N SER A 32 9.96 2.74 -11.05
CA SER A 32 10.17 2.74 -12.51
C SER A 32 10.82 1.45 -13.00
N ARG A 33 11.75 0.88 -12.22
CA ARG A 33 12.32 -0.45 -12.50
C ARG A 33 11.28 -1.52 -12.25
N LEU A 34 10.54 -1.41 -11.15
CA LEU A 34 9.56 -2.41 -10.78
C LEU A 34 8.40 -2.50 -11.80
N ARG A 35 7.97 -1.37 -12.37
CA ARG A 35 6.96 -1.36 -13.45
C ARG A 35 7.43 -2.09 -14.71
N ARG A 36 8.73 -2.09 -15.01
CA ARG A 36 9.30 -2.73 -16.21
C ARG A 36 9.63 -4.20 -15.96
N ASP A 37 10.35 -4.46 -14.87
CA ASP A 37 11.03 -5.74 -14.63
C ASP A 37 10.31 -6.59 -13.55
N GLY A 38 9.31 -6.00 -12.88
CA GLY A 38 8.53 -6.68 -11.85
C GLY A 38 7.68 -7.82 -12.39
N VAL A 39 7.46 -8.83 -11.54
CA VAL A 39 6.63 -9.98 -11.86
C VAL A 39 5.16 -9.54 -11.88
N ALA A 40 4.45 -9.89 -12.95
CA ALA A 40 3.03 -9.61 -13.05
C ALA A 40 2.26 -10.39 -11.97
N ALA A 41 1.39 -9.68 -11.26
CA ALA A 41 0.54 -10.23 -10.21
C ALA A 41 -0.85 -9.58 -10.24
N SER A 42 -1.76 -10.14 -9.46
CA SER A 42 -3.09 -9.56 -9.22
C SER A 42 -3.32 -9.40 -7.73
N GLY A 43 -4.04 -8.35 -7.34
CA GLY A 43 -4.38 -8.10 -5.94
C GLY A 43 -5.86 -7.84 -5.77
N ARG A 44 -6.52 -8.63 -4.92
CA ARG A 44 -7.90 -8.33 -4.51
C ARG A 44 -7.88 -7.34 -3.35
N VAL A 45 -8.56 -6.21 -3.50
CA VAL A 45 -8.71 -5.24 -2.42
C VAL A 45 -9.58 -5.84 -1.32
N VAL A 46 -9.05 -5.84 -0.11
CA VAL A 46 -9.77 -6.24 1.10
C VAL A 46 -10.19 -5.03 1.90
N GLU A 47 -9.34 -4.02 1.93
CA GLU A 47 -9.62 -2.75 2.60
C GLU A 47 -9.00 -1.61 1.80
N ALA A 48 -9.68 -0.46 1.79
CA ALA A 48 -9.16 0.77 1.24
C ALA A 48 -9.44 1.91 2.23
N ARG A 49 -8.39 2.59 2.67
CA ARG A 49 -8.48 3.65 3.67
C ARG A 49 -7.74 4.89 3.19
N GLN A 50 -8.42 6.02 3.16
CA GLN A 50 -7.76 7.30 2.92
C GLN A 50 -6.81 7.63 4.09
N THR A 51 -5.59 8.06 3.79
CA THR A 51 -4.57 8.35 4.83
C THR A 51 -4.68 9.76 5.40
N GLY A 52 -5.49 10.61 4.80
CA GLY A 52 -5.58 12.05 5.10
C GLY A 52 -4.60 12.89 4.29
N SER A 53 -3.60 12.28 3.65
CA SER A 53 -2.68 12.95 2.74
C SER A 53 -3.27 13.10 1.33
N TRP A 54 -2.86 14.16 0.66
CA TRP A 54 -3.27 14.50 -0.70
C TRP A 54 -2.05 14.91 -1.51
N VAL A 55 -2.03 14.52 -2.79
CA VAL A 55 -1.00 14.91 -3.77
C VAL A 55 -1.73 15.43 -4.99
N ASN A 56 -1.46 16.67 -5.39
CA ASN A 56 -2.11 17.29 -6.56
C ASN A 56 -3.65 17.16 -6.54
N ASN A 57 -4.25 17.40 -5.37
CA ASN A 57 -5.70 17.26 -5.15
C ASN A 57 -6.27 15.83 -5.32
N ASN A 58 -5.41 14.82 -5.36
CA ASN A 58 -5.78 13.41 -5.35
C ASN A 58 -5.45 12.80 -3.99
N PRO A 59 -6.33 11.98 -3.41
CA PRO A 59 -6.07 11.36 -2.12
C PRO A 59 -4.99 10.29 -2.22
N VAL A 60 -4.23 10.15 -1.15
CA VAL A 60 -3.42 8.95 -0.90
C VAL A 60 -4.29 7.94 -0.15
N VAL A 61 -4.33 6.73 -0.68
CA VAL A 61 -5.11 5.61 -0.13
C VAL A 61 -4.16 4.49 0.24
N GLU A 62 -4.34 3.94 1.43
CA GLU A 62 -3.74 2.68 1.87
C GLU A 62 -4.68 1.53 1.51
N LEU A 63 -4.18 0.60 0.72
CA LEU A 63 -4.88 -0.58 0.25
C LEU A 63 -4.32 -1.81 0.95
N SER A 64 -5.19 -2.61 1.56
CA SER A 64 -4.87 -3.97 1.97
C SER A 64 -5.28 -4.93 0.87
N LEU A 65 -4.33 -5.71 0.36
CA LEU A 65 -4.49 -6.57 -0.81
C LEU A 65 -4.26 -8.04 -0.45
N ASP A 66 -5.11 -8.91 -0.97
CA ASP A 66 -4.81 -10.33 -1.14
C ASP A 66 -4.16 -10.52 -2.50
N VAL A 67 -2.84 -10.67 -2.50
CA VAL A 67 -2.03 -10.76 -3.72
C VAL A 67 -1.90 -12.21 -4.17
N ASP A 68 -2.06 -12.45 -5.47
CA ASP A 68 -1.74 -13.69 -6.17
C ASP A 68 -0.63 -13.41 -7.18
N SER A 69 0.54 -14.00 -6.94
CA SER A 69 1.70 -13.94 -7.82
C SER A 69 2.07 -15.36 -8.24
N GLY A 70 1.61 -15.79 -9.41
CA GLY A 70 1.90 -17.12 -9.96
C GLY A 70 1.44 -18.28 -9.07
N GLY A 71 0.31 -18.13 -8.36
CA GLY A 71 -0.23 -19.14 -7.44
C GLY A 71 0.25 -19.01 -5.99
N LYS A 72 1.23 -18.15 -5.71
CA LYS A 72 1.61 -17.80 -4.33
C LYS A 72 0.72 -16.67 -3.83
N ARG A 73 -0.03 -16.95 -2.75
CA ARG A 73 -0.95 -15.99 -2.14
C ARG A 73 -0.42 -15.42 -0.83
N TYR A 74 -0.52 -14.11 -0.65
CA TYR A 74 -0.09 -13.41 0.56
C TYR A 74 -0.80 -12.07 0.73
N ARG A 75 -0.76 -11.51 1.94
CA ARG A 75 -1.27 -10.17 2.24
C ARG A 75 -0.16 -9.14 2.03
N ALA A 76 -0.50 -8.00 1.44
CA ALA A 76 0.37 -6.84 1.39
C ALA A 76 -0.44 -5.55 1.56
N ALA A 77 0.23 -4.50 2.04
CA ALA A 77 -0.32 -3.16 2.10
C ALA A 77 0.35 -2.28 1.05
N LEU A 78 -0.40 -1.37 0.44
CA LEU A 78 0.10 -0.44 -0.56
C LEU A 78 -0.48 0.95 -0.31
N SER A 79 0.37 1.93 -0.09
CA SER A 79 -0.04 3.33 -0.10
C SER A 79 0.21 3.94 -1.46
N THR A 80 -0.83 4.50 -2.09
CA THR A 80 -0.70 5.08 -3.43
C THR A 80 -1.65 6.26 -3.64
N MET A 81 -1.24 7.19 -4.50
CA MET A 81 -2.10 8.29 -4.94
C MET A 81 -3.11 7.74 -5.94
N VAL A 82 -4.40 7.93 -5.67
CA VAL A 82 -5.47 7.48 -6.56
C VAL A 82 -6.19 8.71 -7.11
N PRO A 83 -6.25 8.92 -8.44
CA PRO A 83 -7.04 9.99 -9.03
C PRO A 83 -8.49 9.93 -8.52
N GLN A 84 -9.08 11.09 -8.20
CA GLN A 84 -10.45 11.13 -7.63
C GLN A 84 -11.47 10.38 -8.50
N VAL A 85 -11.34 10.49 -9.82
CA VAL A 85 -12.20 9.82 -10.81
C VAL A 85 -12.03 8.28 -10.84
N ASN A 86 -10.96 7.75 -10.23
CA ASN A 86 -10.65 6.32 -10.16
C ASN A 86 -10.86 5.73 -8.76
N LEU A 87 -11.35 6.48 -7.77
CA LEU A 87 -11.55 5.98 -6.40
C LEU A 87 -12.49 4.78 -6.30
N ALA A 88 -13.48 4.67 -7.20
CA ALA A 88 -14.36 3.52 -7.27
C ALA A 88 -13.62 2.24 -7.71
N ALA A 89 -12.50 2.36 -8.44
CA ALA A 89 -11.74 1.22 -8.95
C ALA A 89 -10.92 0.51 -7.86
N VAL A 90 -10.69 1.15 -6.72
CA VAL A 90 -9.87 0.62 -5.62
C VAL A 90 -10.69 0.24 -4.39
N GLN A 91 -12.00 0.02 -4.53
CA GLN A 91 -12.88 -0.37 -3.44
C GLN A 91 -12.71 -1.85 -3.05
N PRO A 92 -13.05 -2.24 -1.80
CA PRO A 92 -13.06 -3.63 -1.39
C PRO A 92 -13.80 -4.54 -2.38
N GLY A 93 -13.16 -5.64 -2.75
CA GLY A 93 -13.64 -6.59 -3.75
C GLY A 93 -13.13 -6.35 -5.17
N ALA A 94 -12.56 -5.18 -5.47
CA ALA A 94 -11.91 -4.93 -6.75
C ALA A 94 -10.65 -5.79 -6.92
N THR A 95 -10.33 -6.15 -8.15
CA THR A 95 -9.07 -6.84 -8.50
C THR A 95 -8.21 -5.87 -9.30
N LEU A 96 -7.01 -5.59 -8.80
CA LEU A 96 -6.05 -4.68 -9.38
C LEU A 96 -4.87 -5.43 -10.00
N ARG A 97 -4.33 -4.87 -11.08
CA ARG A 97 -3.09 -5.32 -11.71
C ARG A 97 -1.88 -4.77 -10.95
N LEU A 98 -0.95 -5.66 -10.61
CA LEU A 98 0.21 -5.34 -9.81
C LEU A 98 1.50 -5.76 -10.52
N ARG A 99 2.58 -5.08 -10.17
CA ARG A 99 3.96 -5.53 -10.36
C ARG A 99 4.60 -5.72 -9.01
N VAL A 100 5.23 -6.87 -8.81
CA VAL A 100 5.83 -7.28 -7.54
C VAL A 100 7.33 -7.48 -7.73
N ASP A 101 8.12 -7.04 -6.76
CA ASP A 101 9.55 -7.26 -6.77
C ASP A 101 9.81 -8.76 -6.47
N PRO A 102 10.46 -9.52 -7.36
CA PRO A 102 10.73 -10.93 -7.10
C PRO A 102 11.65 -11.16 -5.89
N LYS A 103 12.42 -10.14 -5.49
CA LYS A 103 13.32 -10.20 -4.31
C LYS A 103 12.62 -9.76 -3.03
N ASP A 104 11.59 -8.93 -3.14
CA ASP A 104 10.80 -8.44 -2.01
C ASP A 104 9.29 -8.42 -2.35
N PRO A 105 8.54 -9.50 -2.02
CA PRO A 105 7.11 -9.57 -2.30
C PRO A 105 6.25 -8.48 -1.64
N GLN A 106 6.77 -7.76 -0.64
CA GLN A 106 6.06 -6.63 -0.03
C GLN A 106 6.30 -5.31 -0.77
N HIS A 107 7.25 -5.28 -1.70
CA HIS A 107 7.49 -4.16 -2.59
C HIS A 107 6.71 -4.37 -3.89
N LEU A 108 5.59 -3.64 -4.03
CA LEU A 108 4.68 -3.78 -5.15
C LEU A 108 4.14 -2.42 -5.61
N VAL A 109 3.75 -2.34 -6.87
CA VAL A 109 3.17 -1.13 -7.49
C VAL A 109 1.95 -1.50 -8.34
N LEU A 110 1.04 -0.54 -8.51
CA LEU A 110 -0.07 -0.68 -9.43
C LEU A 110 0.40 -0.60 -10.90
N ASP A 111 -0.16 -1.46 -11.74
CA ASP A 111 -0.02 -1.44 -13.20
C ASP A 111 -1.38 -1.18 -13.90
N GLU A 112 -2.20 -0.37 -13.24
CA GLU A 112 -3.45 0.12 -13.81
C GLU A 112 -3.19 1.27 -14.79
N PRO A 113 -4.02 1.46 -15.83
CA PRO A 113 -3.84 2.53 -16.81
C PRO A 113 -3.75 3.94 -16.21
N TRP A 114 -4.39 4.16 -15.07
CA TRP A 114 -4.42 5.44 -14.36
C TRP A 114 -3.26 5.63 -13.36
N ALA A 115 -2.47 4.58 -13.09
CA ALA A 115 -1.41 4.57 -12.08
C ALA A 115 0.01 4.65 -12.67
N ARG A 116 0.12 4.84 -14.00
CA ARG A 116 1.38 4.94 -14.74
C ARG A 116 1.80 6.38 -14.98
#